data_AF-A0A221P672-F1
#
_entry.id   AF-A0A221P672-F1
#
_cell.length_a   1.000
_cell.length_b   1.000
_cell.length_c   1.000
_cell.angle_alpha   90.00
_cell.angle_beta   90.00
_cell.angle_gamma   90.00
#
_symmetry.space_group_name_H-M   'P 1'
#
loop_
_entity.id
_entity.type
_entity.pdbx_description
1 polymer ?
#
loop_
_entity_poly.entity_id
_entity_poly.type
_entity_poly.pdbx_seq_one_letter_code
_entity_poly.pdbx_strand_id
1 'polypeptide(L)'
;MQATFSPQQPGFHLYSIDLPAQGIDGLGIPTRLSVEGDLTATGKPTANRSTLLLRPAGLTTELPVYPNGPVTFTLPVRQTGPHQADVVVSYGACGESHCLVPVKDEVIHLSLG
;
A
#
# COMPACT_ATOMS: atom_id res chain seq x y z
N MET A 1 -0.15 -14.41 -0.08
CA MET A 1 0.33 -13.71 1.13
C MET A 1 -0.58 -12.53 1.41
N GLN A 2 -0.78 -12.16 2.67
CA GLN A 2 -1.59 -11.01 3.07
C GLN A 2 -0.79 -10.05 3.95
N ALA A 3 -1.04 -8.75 3.79
CA ALA A 3 -0.48 -7.69 4.64
C ALA A 3 -1.58 -6.70 5.00
N THR A 4 -1.69 -6.35 6.28
CA THR A 4 -2.68 -5.37 6.76
C THR A 4 -1.98 -4.09 7.17
N PHE A 5 -2.36 -2.99 6.53
CA PHE A 5 -1.88 -1.65 6.83
C PHE A 5 -2.96 -0.97 7.67
N SER A 6 -2.60 -0.60 8.90
CA SER A 6 -3.52 -0.07 9.90
C SER A 6 -3.10 1.35 10.30
N PRO A 7 -3.62 2.39 9.64
CA PRO A 7 -3.44 3.76 10.11
C PRO A 7 -3.86 3.88 11.57
N GLN A 8 -2.93 4.24 12.45
CA GLN A 8 -3.18 4.33 13.90
C GLN A 8 -3.88 5.62 14.30
N GLN A 9 -3.74 6.67 13.48
CA GLN A 9 -4.39 7.96 13.71
C GLN A 9 -5.82 7.94 13.14
N PRO A 10 -6.85 8.27 13.94
CA PRO A 10 -8.22 8.39 13.44
C PRO A 10 -8.31 9.38 12.27
N GLY A 11 -9.14 9.05 11.28
CA GLY A 11 -9.33 9.91 10.11
C GLY A 11 -8.29 9.75 9.01
N PHE A 12 -7.28 8.89 9.20
CA PHE A 12 -6.27 8.64 8.17
C PHE A 12 -6.68 7.55 7.19
N HIS A 13 -6.35 7.80 5.92
CA HIS A 13 -6.53 6.89 4.80
C HIS A 13 -5.19 6.55 4.14
N LEU A 14 -5.21 5.53 3.29
CA LEU A 14 -4.11 5.12 2.43
C LEU A 14 -4.47 5.36 0.96
N TYR A 15 -3.48 5.69 0.13
CA TYR A 15 -3.69 5.79 -1.31
C TYR A 15 -3.83 4.41 -1.97
N SER A 16 -4.60 4.34 -3.05
CA SER A 16 -4.82 3.11 -3.82
C SER A 16 -3.52 2.47 -4.30
N ILE A 17 -3.51 1.14 -4.41
CA ILE A 17 -2.45 0.40 -5.12
C ILE A 17 -2.42 0.74 -6.62
N ASP A 18 -3.57 1.12 -7.18
CA ASP A 18 -3.71 1.48 -8.59
C ASP A 18 -3.35 2.95 -8.87
N LEU A 19 -3.02 3.74 -7.83
CA LEU A 19 -2.50 5.09 -8.03
C LEU A 19 -1.14 5.00 -8.79
N PRO A 20 -0.91 5.82 -9.83
CA PRO A 20 0.35 5.82 -10.58
C PRO A 20 1.57 6.06 -9.68
N ALA A 21 2.75 5.61 -10.11
CA ALA A 21 3.99 5.71 -9.33
C ALA A 21 4.34 7.17 -8.99
N GLN A 22 4.08 8.08 -9.93
CA GLN A 22 4.26 9.52 -9.78
C GLN A 22 3.06 10.24 -9.13
N GLY A 23 2.05 9.49 -8.68
CA GLY A 23 0.77 10.06 -8.26
C GLY A 23 -0.06 10.59 -9.43
N ILE A 24 -1.13 11.33 -9.11
CA ILE A 24 -1.92 12.10 -10.09
C ILE A 24 -1.56 13.57 -9.86
N ASP A 25 -1.12 14.28 -10.90
CA ASP A 25 -0.62 15.66 -10.81
C ASP A 25 0.52 15.83 -9.78
N GLY A 26 1.32 14.77 -9.55
CA GLY A 26 2.37 14.75 -8.53
C GLY A 26 1.87 14.52 -7.10
N LEU A 27 0.57 14.24 -6.92
CA LEU A 27 -0.08 14.07 -5.63
C LEU A 27 -0.32 12.59 -5.30
N GLY A 28 -0.13 12.28 -4.02
CA GLY A 28 -0.35 10.96 -3.45
C GLY A 28 0.86 10.03 -3.55
N ILE A 29 1.07 9.24 -2.50
CA ILE A 29 2.12 8.20 -2.45
C ILE A 29 1.41 6.85 -2.51
N PRO A 30 1.51 6.13 -3.63
CA PRO A 30 0.68 4.97 -3.87
C PRO A 30 1.09 3.81 -2.96
N THR A 31 0.13 2.99 -2.53
CA THR A 31 0.47 1.79 -1.75
C THR A 31 1.15 0.77 -2.66
N ARG A 32 2.27 0.18 -2.21
CA ARG A 32 3.01 -0.86 -2.91
C ARG A 32 3.26 -2.02 -1.96
N LEU A 33 3.15 -3.23 -2.50
CA LEU A 33 3.42 -4.49 -1.84
C LEU A 33 4.06 -5.42 -2.87
N SER A 34 5.26 -5.88 -2.59
CA SER A 34 5.99 -6.82 -3.45
C SER A 34 6.78 -7.82 -2.61
N VAL A 35 7.30 -8.86 -3.27
CA VAL A 35 8.13 -9.88 -2.65
C VAL A 35 9.42 -10.09 -3.42
N GLU A 36 10.45 -10.47 -2.70
CA GLU A 36 11.77 -10.85 -3.23
C GLU A 36 12.27 -12.12 -2.54
N GLY A 37 13.38 -12.69 -3.04
CA GLY A 37 13.97 -13.93 -2.51
C GLY A 37 13.21 -15.18 -2.92
N ASP A 38 12.95 -16.08 -1.96
CA ASP A 38 12.29 -17.38 -2.19
C ASP A 38 10.76 -17.28 -2.37
N LEU A 39 10.23 -16.08 -2.60
CA LEU A 39 8.85 -15.83 -3.04
C LEU A 39 8.85 -15.07 -4.37
N THR A 40 7.96 -15.48 -5.28
CA THR A 40 7.69 -14.76 -6.52
C THR A 40 6.22 -14.35 -6.56
N ALA A 41 5.94 -13.07 -6.82
CA ALA A 41 4.58 -12.60 -7.07
C ALA A 41 4.06 -13.18 -8.40
N THR A 42 2.88 -13.78 -8.37
CA THR A 42 2.24 -14.39 -9.55
C THR A 42 1.13 -13.53 -10.15
N GLY A 43 0.90 -12.36 -9.56
CA GLY A 43 -0.11 -11.40 -10.01
C GLY A 43 -0.03 -10.09 -9.24
N LYS A 44 -0.95 -9.17 -9.56
CA LYS A 44 -1.06 -7.89 -8.86
C LYS A 44 -1.66 -8.09 -7.47
N PRO A 45 -1.28 -7.26 -6.48
CA PRO A 45 -1.98 -7.23 -5.21
C PRO A 45 -3.44 -6.78 -5.40
N THR A 46 -4.33 -7.23 -4.53
CA THR A 46 -5.72 -6.76 -4.41
C THR A 46 -5.97 -6.28 -2.98
N ALA A 47 -6.96 -5.42 -2.78
CA ALA A 47 -7.36 -4.94 -1.45
C ALA A 47 -8.72 -5.51 -1.04
N ASN A 48 -8.93 -5.72 0.25
CA ASN A 48 -10.23 -6.12 0.81
C ASN A 48 -11.27 -4.98 0.84
N ARG A 49 -10.87 -3.74 0.53
CA ARG A 49 -11.74 -2.56 0.50
C ARG A 49 -11.71 -1.95 -0.90
N SER A 50 -12.87 -1.54 -1.38
CA SER A 50 -12.97 -0.72 -2.59
C SER A 50 -12.45 0.69 -2.31
N THR A 51 -11.86 1.31 -3.32
CA THR A 51 -11.42 2.70 -3.26
C THR A 51 -12.59 3.67 -3.35
N LEU A 52 -12.43 4.85 -2.79
CA LEU A 52 -13.25 6.02 -3.04
C LEU A 52 -12.38 7.14 -3.64
N LEU A 53 -13.02 8.08 -4.34
CA LEU A 53 -12.35 9.27 -4.83
C LEU A 53 -12.39 10.33 -3.74
N LEU A 54 -11.21 10.77 -3.30
CA LEU A 54 -11.04 11.85 -2.35
C LEU A 54 -10.52 13.09 -3.09
N ARG A 55 -11.15 14.23 -2.85
CA ARG A 55 -10.65 15.53 -3.29
C ARG A 55 -10.09 16.28 -2.08
N PRO A 56 -8.76 16.43 -1.95
CA PRO A 56 -8.19 17.22 -0.86
C PRO A 56 -8.64 18.68 -0.93
N ALA A 57 -8.76 19.32 0.23
CA ALA A 57 -9.20 20.71 0.30
C ALA A 57 -8.27 21.64 -0.48
N GLY A 58 -8.85 22.54 -1.28
CA GLY A 58 -8.09 23.49 -2.11
C GLY A 58 -7.54 22.92 -3.42
N LEU A 59 -7.78 21.64 -3.72
CA LEU A 59 -7.36 20.99 -4.96
C LEU A 59 -8.57 20.58 -5.81
N THR A 60 -8.37 20.53 -7.13
CA THR A 60 -9.38 20.02 -8.08
C THR A 60 -9.18 18.54 -8.41
N THR A 61 -8.00 18.00 -8.14
CA THR A 61 -7.61 16.62 -8.43
C THR A 61 -8.27 15.65 -7.47
N GLU A 62 -8.81 14.56 -8.02
CA GLU A 62 -9.36 13.45 -7.25
C GLU A 62 -8.34 12.32 -7.15
N LEU A 63 -8.12 11.83 -5.95
CA LEU A 63 -7.17 10.78 -5.64
C LEU A 63 -7.92 9.53 -5.19
N PRO A 64 -7.68 8.35 -5.81
CA PRO A 64 -8.23 7.10 -5.32
C PRO A 64 -7.56 6.71 -3.99
N VAL A 65 -8.35 6.60 -2.95
CA VAL A 65 -7.91 6.23 -1.60
C VAL A 65 -8.77 5.10 -1.05
N TYR A 66 -8.24 4.35 -0.09
CA TYR A 66 -9.05 3.43 0.71
C TYR A 66 -9.76 4.20 1.83
N PRO A 67 -10.97 3.78 2.24
CA PRO A 67 -11.64 4.36 3.40
C PRO A 67 -10.77 4.30 4.66
N ASN A 68 -11.00 5.23 5.58
CA ASN A 68 -10.29 5.28 6.86
C ASN A 68 -10.32 3.94 7.61
N GLY A 69 -9.20 3.60 8.23
CA GLY A 69 -9.00 2.37 9.00
C GLY A 69 -8.19 1.29 8.26
N PRO A 70 -8.15 0.06 8.81
CA PRO A 70 -7.30 -1.00 8.28
C PRO A 70 -7.69 -1.45 6.87
N VAL A 71 -6.66 -1.67 6.04
CA VAL A 71 -6.77 -2.23 4.70
C VAL A 71 -5.87 -3.45 4.61
N THR A 72 -6.45 -4.58 4.21
CA THR A 72 -5.72 -5.83 3.99
C THR A 72 -5.52 -6.03 2.50
N PHE A 73 -4.26 -6.16 2.10
CA PHE A 73 -3.85 -6.48 0.74
C PHE A 73 -3.53 -7.95 0.63
N THR A 74 -3.96 -8.57 -0.46
CA THR A 74 -3.60 -9.94 -0.83
C THR A 74 -2.70 -9.90 -2.05
N LEU A 75 -1.47 -10.37 -1.91
CA LEU A 75 -0.56 -10.60 -3.02
C LEU A 75 -0.52 -12.10 -3.33
N PRO A 76 -0.97 -12.54 -4.52
CA PRO A 76 -0.76 -13.92 -4.95
C PRO A 76 0.75 -14.15 -5.15
N VAL A 77 1.28 -15.15 -4.45
CA VAL A 77 2.71 -15.50 -4.47
C VAL A 77 2.87 -17.00 -4.64
N ARG A 78 3.97 -17.40 -5.25
CA ARG A 78 4.45 -18.78 -5.29
C ARG A 78 5.78 -18.83 -4.57
N GLN A 79 5.94 -19.83 -3.71
CA GLN A 79 7.21 -20.13 -3.08
C GLN A 79 8.14 -20.84 -4.07
N THR A 80 9.36 -20.34 -4.18
CA THR A 80 10.40 -20.82 -5.11
C THR A 80 11.60 -21.45 -4.41
N GLY A 81 11.73 -21.27 -3.10
CA GLY A 81 12.74 -21.91 -2.26
C GLY A 81 12.28 -22.03 -0.80
N PRO A 82 13.02 -22.76 0.05
CA PRO A 82 12.57 -23.08 1.39
C PRO A 82 13.08 -22.14 2.49
N HIS A 83 13.84 -21.08 2.19
CA HIS A 83 14.61 -20.38 3.22
C HIS A 83 14.03 -19.02 3.60
N GLN A 84 14.28 -18.01 2.77
CA GLN A 84 14.07 -16.61 3.13
C GLN A 84 13.44 -15.85 1.98
N ALA A 85 12.53 -14.97 2.33
CA ALA A 85 11.94 -14.04 1.40
C ALA A 85 11.75 -12.69 2.07
N ASP A 86 11.72 -11.65 1.26
CA ASP A 86 11.48 -10.30 1.73
C ASP A 86 10.13 -9.82 1.25
N VAL A 87 9.46 -9.01 2.07
CA VAL A 87 8.29 -8.23 1.67
C VAL A 87 8.70 -6.78 1.64
N VAL A 88 8.57 -6.15 0.49
CA VAL A 88 8.90 -4.73 0.31
C VAL A 88 7.60 -3.93 0.25
N VAL A 89 7.48 -2.94 1.13
CA VAL A 89 6.27 -2.12 1.27
C VAL A 89 6.57 -0.63 1.13
N SER A 90 5.68 0.08 0.43
CA SER A 90 5.65 1.55 0.38
C SER A 90 4.22 2.02 0.61
N TYR A 91 4.02 3.07 1.39
CA TYR A 91 2.71 3.67 1.58
C TYR A 91 2.78 5.11 2.09
N GLY A 92 1.81 5.92 1.66
CA GLY A 92 1.50 7.21 2.28
C GLY A 92 0.21 7.12 3.08
N ALA A 93 0.20 7.74 4.26
CA ALA A 93 -1.00 7.91 5.08
C ALA A 93 -1.29 9.39 5.28
N CYS A 94 -2.53 9.81 4.97
CA CYS A 94 -2.96 11.19 5.09
C CYS A 94 -4.29 11.30 5.82
N GLY A 95 -4.44 12.37 6.59
CA GLY A 95 -5.72 12.83 7.13
C GLY A 95 -6.28 13.98 6.30
N GLU A 96 -7.22 14.73 6.87
CA GLU A 96 -7.87 15.86 6.19
C GLU A 96 -6.90 17.03 5.92
N SER A 97 -6.02 17.34 6.88
CA SER A 97 -5.18 18.54 6.85
C SER A 97 -3.69 18.29 6.62
N HIS A 98 -3.23 17.05 6.76
CA HIS A 98 -1.81 16.72 6.66
C HIS A 98 -1.57 15.25 6.34
N CYS A 99 -0.34 14.97 5.92
CA CYS A 99 0.18 13.62 5.67
C CYS A 99 1.32 13.31 6.64
N LEU A 100 1.48 12.03 6.97
CA LEU A 100 2.68 11.55 7.64
C LEU A 100 3.84 11.45 6.65
N VAL A 101 5.06 11.36 7.18
CA VAL A 101 6.23 10.97 6.37
C VAL A 101 5.93 9.60 5.74
N PRO A 102 6.04 9.46 4.41
CA PRO A 102 5.72 8.21 3.75
C PRO A 102 6.76 7.14 4.09
N VAL A 103 6.30 5.90 4.21
CA VAL A 103 7.17 4.73 4.24
C VAL A 103 7.52 4.37 2.81
N LYS A 104 8.81 4.19 2.53
CA LYS A 104 9.34 3.90 1.19
C LYS A 104 10.27 2.70 1.26
N ASP A 105 9.93 1.70 0.45
CA ASP A 105 10.70 0.48 0.20
C ASP A 105 11.20 -0.18 1.50
N GLU A 106 10.33 -0.18 2.51
CA GLU A 106 10.59 -0.81 3.79
C GLU A 106 10.61 -2.33 3.60
N VAL A 107 11.68 -2.96 4.04
CA VAL A 107 11.92 -4.39 3.87
C VAL A 107 11.56 -5.13 5.16
N ILE A 108 10.64 -6.08 5.03
CA ILE A 108 10.24 -6.99 6.11
C ILE A 108 10.76 -8.38 5.76
N HIS A 109 11.71 -8.88 6.54
CA HIS A 109 12.31 -10.19 6.35
C HIS A 109 11.38 -11.31 6.84
N LEU A 110 11.20 -12.34 6.01
CA LEU A 110 10.42 -13.54 6.32
C LEU A 110 11.32 -14.77 6.30
N SER A 111 11.18 -15.60 7.34
CA SER A 111 11.65 -16.98 7.32
C SER A 111 10.52 -17.87 6.79
N LEU A 112 10.80 -18.61 5.72
CA LEU A 112 9.89 -19.62 5.17
C LEU A 112 10.20 -20.95 5.88
N GLY A 113 9.18 -21.62 6.39
CA GLY A 113 9.30 -22.82 7.22
C GLY A 113 8.12 -23.75 7.04
#